data_AF-A0A3M2LIB2-F1
#
_entry.id   AF-A0A3M2LIB2-F1
#
_cell.length_a   1.000
_cell.length_b   1.000
_cell.length_c   1.000
_cell.angle_alpha   90.00
_cell.angle_beta   90.00
_cell.angle_gamma   90.00
#
_symmetry.space_group_name_H-M   'P 1'
#
loop_
_entity.id
_entity.type
_entity.pdbx_description
1 polymer ?
#
loop_
_entity_poly.entity_id
_entity_poly.type
_entity_poly.pdbx_seq_one_letter_code
_entity_poly.pdbx_strand_id
1 'polypeptide(L)'
;MKGLAHKGRARIATVSGIAALMCLGGTPVASAATEVEPAEVGTTNWTSSMSGVSVSFQSRRWDDVDYTEITWVGCDTTRTVPGEESSHLELRWDRSLLPDKGYGEKRAVKCFRGSGHANASVGEWTSPDAGSRFFQITRINESTYGQALSVDHVAVDTTRAD
;
A
#
# COMPACT_ATOMS: atom_id res chain seq x y z
N MET A 1 -53.63 16.17 -17.50
CA MET A 1 -53.00 15.74 -18.78
C MET A 1 -52.46 14.32 -18.59
N LYS A 2 -52.37 13.53 -19.68
CA LYS A 2 -51.75 12.19 -19.88
C LYS A 2 -51.00 11.54 -18.68
N GLY A 3 -51.10 10.23 -18.42
CA GLY A 3 -51.73 9.13 -19.16
C GLY A 3 -51.22 7.77 -18.65
N LEU A 4 -52.02 6.71 -18.80
CA LEU A 4 -51.82 5.40 -18.16
C LEU A 4 -50.65 4.58 -18.75
N ALA A 5 -50.10 3.66 -17.95
CA ALA A 5 -49.12 2.67 -18.38
C ALA A 5 -49.72 1.59 -19.31
N HIS A 6 -48.94 1.05 -20.26
CA HIS A 6 -48.96 -0.39 -20.55
C HIS A 6 -47.72 -0.93 -21.28
N LYS A 7 -47.52 -2.25 -21.19
CA LYS A 7 -46.32 -3.02 -21.53
C LYS A 7 -46.64 -4.05 -22.64
N GLY A 8 -45.70 -4.29 -23.56
CA GLY A 8 -45.86 -5.17 -24.75
C GLY A 8 -46.20 -4.36 -26.03
N ARG A 9 -45.99 -4.82 -27.26
CA ARG A 9 -45.69 -6.14 -27.87
C ARG A 9 -44.97 -5.93 -29.24
N ALA A 10 -44.30 -6.88 -29.91
CA ALA A 10 -43.70 -8.18 -29.54
C ALA A 10 -42.96 -8.80 -30.77
N ARG A 11 -42.02 -9.74 -30.53
CA ARG A 11 -41.52 -10.83 -31.43
C ARG A 11 -40.98 -10.47 -32.83
N ILE A 12 -39.72 -10.84 -33.08
CA ILE A 12 -39.31 -11.54 -34.31
C ILE A 12 -38.54 -12.79 -33.87
N ALA A 13 -38.77 -13.91 -34.56
CA ALA A 13 -38.10 -15.17 -34.31
C ALA A 13 -37.17 -15.53 -35.49
N THR A 14 -36.08 -16.22 -35.21
CA THR A 14 -35.37 -17.02 -36.19
C THR A 14 -34.89 -18.31 -35.54
N VAL A 15 -35.61 -19.39 -35.83
CA VAL A 15 -35.11 -20.75 -35.62
C VAL A 15 -34.09 -21.01 -36.73
N SER A 16 -32.83 -21.25 -36.36
CA SER A 16 -31.86 -21.87 -37.25
C SER A 16 -31.34 -23.13 -36.58
N GLY A 17 -31.76 -24.28 -37.11
CA GLY A 17 -31.35 -25.57 -36.57
C GLY A 17 -29.92 -25.87 -36.96
N ILE A 18 -29.04 -26.07 -35.98
CA ILE A 18 -27.72 -26.65 -36.22
C ILE A 18 -27.88 -28.17 -36.17
N ALA A 19 -27.62 -28.83 -37.29
CA ALA A 19 -27.67 -30.28 -37.40
C ALA A 19 -26.60 -30.92 -36.52
N ALA A 20 -26.98 -31.96 -35.78
CA ALA A 20 -26.03 -32.80 -35.07
C ALA A 20 -25.25 -33.68 -36.07
N LEU A 21 -24.02 -33.30 -36.40
CA LEU A 21 -23.05 -34.25 -36.91
C LEU A 21 -22.32 -34.91 -35.74
N MET A 22 -22.58 -36.20 -35.54
CA MET A 22 -21.70 -37.06 -34.74
C MET A 22 -20.45 -37.36 -35.57
N CYS A 23 -19.34 -36.69 -35.26
CA CYS A 23 -18.01 -37.08 -35.73
C CYS A 23 -17.18 -37.53 -34.52
N LEU A 24 -16.58 -38.72 -34.65
CA LEU A 24 -15.77 -39.33 -33.59
C LEU A 24 -14.41 -38.64 -33.43
N GLY A 25 -13.93 -38.58 -32.20
CA GLY A 25 -12.49 -38.59 -31.89
C GLY A 25 -11.72 -37.30 -32.16
N GLY A 26 -11.74 -36.38 -31.19
CA GLY A 26 -10.83 -35.24 -31.16
C GLY A 26 -11.41 -34.06 -30.39
N THR A 27 -11.21 -34.01 -29.08
CA THR A 27 -11.52 -32.81 -28.30
C THR A 27 -10.49 -31.72 -28.62
N PRO A 28 -10.86 -30.60 -29.27
CA PRO A 28 -10.01 -29.42 -29.22
C PRO A 28 -9.96 -28.97 -27.76
N VAL A 29 -8.77 -29.01 -27.16
CA VAL A 29 -8.56 -28.43 -25.83
C VAL A 29 -8.61 -26.92 -26.00
N ALA A 30 -9.81 -26.36 -25.90
CA ALA A 30 -10.01 -24.94 -25.80
C ALA A 30 -9.43 -24.47 -24.47
N SER A 31 -8.16 -24.05 -24.48
CA SER A 31 -7.61 -23.25 -23.40
C SER A 31 -8.42 -21.96 -23.33
N ALA A 32 -9.39 -21.94 -22.42
CA ALA A 32 -9.93 -20.69 -21.92
C ALA A 32 -8.74 -19.94 -21.31
N ALA A 33 -8.27 -18.91 -22.01
CA ALA A 33 -7.38 -17.94 -21.42
C ALA A 33 -8.18 -17.26 -20.30
N THR A 34 -7.90 -17.62 -19.05
CA THR A 34 -8.39 -16.86 -17.91
C THR A 34 -7.81 -15.46 -18.03
N GLU A 35 -8.64 -14.53 -18.49
CA GLU A 35 -8.35 -13.11 -18.43
C GLU A 35 -8.27 -12.75 -16.95
N VAL A 36 -7.04 -12.67 -16.43
CA VAL A 36 -6.79 -12.24 -15.06
C VAL A 36 -7.04 -10.73 -15.06
N GLU A 37 -8.26 -10.33 -14.69
CA GLU A 37 -8.53 -8.92 -14.37
C GLU A 37 -7.47 -8.45 -13.37
N PRO A 38 -6.86 -7.28 -13.59
CA PRO A 38 -5.91 -6.73 -12.63
C PRO A 38 -6.65 -6.53 -11.31
N ALA A 39 -6.14 -7.14 -10.24
CA ALA A 39 -6.73 -6.98 -8.92
C ALA A 39 -6.72 -5.49 -8.55
N GLU A 40 -7.90 -4.93 -8.30
CA GLU A 40 -8.07 -3.57 -7.76
C GLU A 40 -7.25 -3.46 -6.46
N VAL A 41 -6.17 -2.68 -6.50
CA VAL A 41 -5.28 -2.48 -5.36
C VAL A 41 -5.99 -1.55 -4.37
N GLY A 42 -6.64 -2.13 -3.37
CA GLY A 42 -7.32 -1.37 -2.31
C GLY A 42 -6.31 -0.68 -1.39
N THR A 43 -6.52 0.61 -1.14
CA THR A 43 -5.66 1.40 -0.25
C THR A 43 -5.92 1.06 1.22
N THR A 44 -4.85 0.89 2.03
CA THR A 44 -4.97 0.40 3.42
C THR A 44 -4.25 1.28 4.44
N ASN A 45 -5.03 2.07 5.19
CA ASN A 45 -4.57 2.82 6.37
C ASN A 45 -4.35 1.88 7.57
N TRP A 46 -3.37 2.17 8.43
CA TRP A 46 -3.14 1.42 9.67
C TRP A 46 -2.40 2.22 10.75
N THR A 47 -2.50 1.76 12.00
CA THR A 47 -1.69 2.29 13.13
C THR A 47 -0.96 1.17 13.88
N SER A 48 0.11 1.54 14.60
CA SER A 48 1.00 0.65 15.35
C SER A 48 1.84 1.43 16.37
N SER A 49 2.63 0.71 17.16
CA SER A 49 3.83 1.24 17.81
C SER A 49 5.07 0.46 17.31
N MET A 50 6.26 0.90 17.72
CA MET A 50 7.53 0.18 17.53
C MET A 50 8.36 0.26 18.82
N SER A 51 9.13 -0.78 19.14
CA SER A 51 10.00 -0.78 20.32
C SER A 51 11.31 -1.50 20.03
N GLY A 52 12.44 -0.86 20.36
CA GLY A 52 13.77 -1.43 20.17
C GLY A 52 14.14 -1.77 18.72
N VAL A 53 13.49 -1.16 17.73
CA VAL A 53 13.74 -1.48 16.32
C VAL A 53 15.09 -0.89 15.87
N SER A 54 15.86 -1.68 15.14
CA SER A 54 17.19 -1.27 14.66
C SER A 54 17.14 -0.69 13.25
N VAL A 55 18.26 -0.14 12.77
CA VAL A 55 18.45 0.12 11.33
C VAL A 55 18.19 -1.15 10.52
N SER A 56 17.62 -0.97 9.32
CA SER A 56 17.07 -2.00 8.43
C SER A 56 15.79 -2.69 8.95
N PHE A 57 15.18 -2.22 10.04
CA PHE A 57 13.81 -2.62 10.38
C PHE A 57 12.84 -2.24 9.25
N GLN A 58 12.01 -3.21 8.84
CA GLN A 58 10.94 -3.03 7.88
C GLN A 58 9.59 -3.13 8.59
N SER A 59 8.64 -2.27 8.21
CA SER A 59 7.26 -2.35 8.68
C SER A 59 6.53 -3.61 8.16
N ARG A 60 5.29 -3.79 8.64
CA ARG A 60 4.29 -4.55 7.89
C ARG A 60 4.14 -3.96 6.47
N ARG A 61 3.68 -4.79 5.53
CA ARG A 61 3.28 -4.32 4.20
C ARG A 61 1.85 -3.78 4.24
N TRP A 62 1.52 -2.84 3.36
CA TRP A 62 0.16 -2.39 3.07
C TRP A 62 0.04 -2.12 1.58
N ASP A 63 -1.18 -2.07 1.06
CA ASP A 63 -1.42 -1.73 -0.34
C ASP A 63 -1.78 -0.24 -0.49
N ASP A 64 -1.24 0.38 -1.55
CA ASP A 64 -1.34 1.81 -1.86
C ASP A 64 -1.39 2.02 -3.38
N VAL A 65 -1.91 3.17 -3.82
CA VAL A 65 -2.07 3.53 -5.23
C VAL A 65 -1.15 4.70 -5.61
N ASP A 66 -1.30 5.86 -4.98
CA ASP A 66 -0.60 7.09 -5.41
C ASP A 66 -0.05 7.98 -4.28
N TYR A 67 -0.47 7.79 -3.03
CA TYR A 67 -0.10 8.65 -1.90
C TYR A 67 0.06 7.86 -0.61
N THR A 68 1.17 8.09 0.09
CA THR A 68 1.39 7.62 1.46
C THR A 68 1.83 8.79 2.32
N GLU A 69 1.11 9.05 3.41
CA GLU A 69 1.62 9.72 4.60
C GLU A 69 2.03 8.68 5.65
N ILE A 70 3.14 8.94 6.35
CA ILE A 70 3.52 8.22 7.56
C ILE A 70 3.77 9.22 8.70
N THR A 71 2.96 9.12 9.75
CA THR A 71 3.01 10.01 10.92
C THR A 71 3.58 9.28 12.14
N TRP A 72 4.57 9.89 12.80
CA TRP A 72 5.39 9.33 13.89
C TRP A 72 5.30 10.21 15.13
N VAL A 73 4.94 9.63 16.28
CA VAL A 73 4.75 10.36 17.56
C VAL A 73 5.46 9.62 18.68
N GLY A 74 6.12 10.38 19.57
CA GLY A 74 6.80 9.86 20.76
C GLY A 74 7.95 8.92 20.40
N CYS A 75 9.03 9.49 19.87
CA CYS A 75 10.22 8.71 19.51
C CYS A 75 11.27 8.74 20.63
N ASP A 76 11.89 7.61 20.93
CA ASP A 76 13.06 7.50 21.80
C ASP A 76 14.20 6.72 21.14
N THR A 77 15.44 6.98 21.55
CA THR A 77 16.56 6.10 21.21
C THR A 77 17.19 5.49 22.45
N THR A 78 17.64 4.25 22.32
CA THR A 78 18.31 3.49 23.40
C THR A 78 19.64 4.10 23.86
N ARG A 79 20.17 5.11 23.14
CA ARG A 79 21.40 5.84 23.48
C ARG A 79 21.31 7.27 23.00
N THR A 80 21.17 8.22 23.93
CA THR A 80 21.40 9.64 23.64
C THR A 80 22.82 9.83 23.13
N VAL A 81 22.96 10.26 21.86
CA VAL A 81 24.25 10.65 21.27
C VAL A 81 24.38 12.17 21.24
N PRO A 82 25.60 12.75 21.16
CA PRO A 82 25.75 14.19 20.97
C PRO A 82 25.16 14.63 19.62
N GLY A 83 24.12 15.47 19.66
CA GLY A 83 23.45 15.99 18.47
C GLY A 83 21.94 16.14 18.66
N GLU A 84 21.23 16.37 17.56
CA GLU A 84 19.77 16.31 17.53
C GLU A 84 19.31 14.87 17.25
N GLU A 85 18.52 14.30 18.16
CA GLU A 85 17.95 12.96 17.95
C GLU A 85 17.05 12.93 16.71
N SER A 86 17.19 11.87 15.92
CA SER A 86 16.55 11.75 14.62
C SER A 86 16.51 10.30 14.13
N SER A 87 15.58 10.03 13.21
CA SER A 87 15.57 8.79 12.43
C SER A 87 15.29 9.09 10.97
N HIS A 88 15.88 8.32 10.07
CA HIS A 88 15.55 8.37 8.65
C HIS A 88 14.74 7.14 8.29
N LEU A 89 13.61 7.38 7.62
CA LEU A 89 12.80 6.32 7.01
C LEU A 89 12.69 6.51 5.51
N GLU A 90 12.61 5.41 4.79
CA GLU A 90 12.40 5.36 3.34
C GLU A 90 11.13 4.55 3.03
N LEU A 91 10.23 5.11 2.23
CA LEU A 91 9.13 4.35 1.64
C LEU A 91 9.66 3.48 0.49
N ARG A 92 9.27 2.21 0.46
CA ARG A 92 9.72 1.22 -0.54
C ARG A 92 8.53 0.45 -1.13
N TRP A 93 8.62 0.14 -2.43
CA TRP A 93 7.74 -0.81 -3.12
C TRP A 93 8.33 -2.22 -2.99
N ASP A 94 7.59 -3.12 -2.35
CA ASP A 94 7.84 -4.57 -2.36
C ASP A 94 7.47 -5.12 -3.76
N ARG A 95 8.48 -5.42 -4.57
CA ARG A 95 8.28 -5.83 -5.98
C ARG A 95 8.56 -7.31 -6.14
N SER A 96 7.51 -8.10 -6.31
CA SER A 96 7.65 -9.55 -6.55
C SER A 96 8.66 -9.87 -7.65
N LEU A 97 9.65 -10.71 -7.31
CA LEU A 97 10.76 -11.15 -8.18
C LEU A 97 11.70 -10.04 -8.71
N LEU A 98 11.66 -8.83 -8.14
CA LEU A 98 12.53 -7.71 -8.48
C LEU A 98 13.12 -7.08 -7.20
N PRO A 99 14.22 -6.31 -7.26
CA PRO A 99 14.68 -5.52 -6.11
C PRO A 99 13.64 -4.48 -5.70
N ASP A 100 13.51 -4.16 -4.41
CA ASP A 100 12.59 -3.11 -3.97
C ASP A 100 12.96 -1.74 -4.55
N LYS A 101 11.95 -0.93 -4.92
CA LYS A 101 12.13 0.45 -5.39
C LYS A 101 11.94 1.40 -4.20
N GLY A 102 12.93 2.23 -3.90
CA GLY A 102 12.81 3.30 -2.91
C GLY A 102 12.20 4.58 -3.50
N TYR A 103 11.45 5.33 -2.69
CA TYR A 103 10.86 6.64 -3.04
C TYR A 103 11.56 7.81 -2.32
N GLY A 104 12.72 7.56 -1.68
CA GLY A 104 13.53 8.58 -1.02
C GLY A 104 13.32 8.66 0.49
N GLU A 105 14.34 9.12 1.21
CA GLU A 105 14.37 9.21 2.67
C GLU A 105 13.65 10.47 3.20
N LYS A 106 13.01 10.36 4.37
CA LYS A 106 12.52 11.49 5.19
C LYS A 106 13.15 11.40 6.59
N ARG A 107 13.57 12.55 7.13
CA ARG A 107 14.19 12.66 8.46
C ARG A 107 13.13 13.04 9.50
N ALA A 108 12.77 12.10 10.36
CA ALA A 108 11.96 12.33 11.55
C ALA A 108 12.83 12.93 12.68
N VAL A 109 12.30 13.93 13.36
CA VAL A 109 13.04 14.79 14.32
C VAL A 109 12.12 15.29 15.43
N LYS A 110 10.97 15.85 15.04
CA LYS A 110 10.03 16.49 15.96
C LYS A 110 9.50 15.49 17.00
N CYS A 111 9.39 14.21 16.64
CA CYS A 111 8.83 13.17 17.52
C CYS A 111 9.73 12.85 18.72
N PHE A 112 11.02 13.17 18.66
CA PHE A 112 11.95 13.06 19.80
C PHE A 112 11.81 14.22 20.80
N ARG A 113 11.03 15.27 20.47
CA ARG A 113 10.88 16.47 21.31
C ARG A 113 9.78 16.34 22.37
N GLY A 114 9.11 15.19 22.45
CA GLY A 114 8.12 14.85 23.47
C GLY A 114 7.00 13.96 22.94
N SER A 115 6.26 13.32 23.85
CA SER A 115 5.08 12.51 23.53
C SER A 115 3.90 13.38 23.06
N GLY A 116 3.06 12.82 22.18
CA GLY A 116 1.83 13.43 21.69
C GLY A 116 1.90 14.11 20.32
N HIS A 117 0.76 14.15 19.61
CA HIS A 117 0.66 14.54 18.19
C HIS A 117 1.14 15.97 17.87
N ALA A 118 1.16 16.89 18.84
CA ALA A 118 1.77 18.22 18.65
C ALA A 118 3.25 18.14 18.23
N ASN A 119 3.94 17.06 18.61
CA ASN A 119 5.33 16.76 18.27
C ASN A 119 5.48 15.77 17.10
N ALA A 120 4.41 15.44 16.36
CA ALA A 120 4.47 14.48 15.26
C ALA A 120 5.54 14.84 14.21
N SER A 121 6.32 13.84 13.77
CA SER A 121 7.08 13.92 12.52
C SER A 121 6.28 13.25 11.41
N VAL A 122 6.15 13.92 10.28
CA VAL A 122 5.34 13.49 9.15
C VAL A 122 6.25 13.32 7.93
N GLY A 123 6.08 12.22 7.21
CA GLY A 123 6.67 12.01 5.90
C GLY A 123 5.58 11.74 4.87
N GLU A 124 5.57 12.50 3.78
CA GLU A 124 4.67 12.29 2.64
C GLU A 124 5.46 11.83 1.41
N TRP A 125 4.89 10.88 0.68
CA TRP A 125 5.40 10.42 -0.62
C TRP A 125 4.26 10.32 -1.62
N THR A 126 4.54 10.68 -2.86
CA THR A 126 3.70 10.33 -4.00
C THR A 126 4.34 9.17 -4.78
N SER A 127 3.52 8.19 -5.16
CA SER A 127 3.91 7.07 -6.01
C SER A 127 3.22 7.19 -7.36
N PRO A 128 3.90 6.96 -8.50
CA PRO A 128 3.23 6.85 -9.80
C PRO A 128 2.67 5.43 -10.06
N ASP A 129 3.04 4.47 -9.22
CA ASP A 129 2.73 3.05 -9.36
C ASP A 129 1.85 2.59 -8.18
N ALA A 130 0.86 1.74 -8.42
CA ALA A 130 0.12 1.05 -7.37
C ALA A 130 0.83 -0.22 -6.90
N GLY A 131 0.49 -0.71 -5.70
CA GLY A 131 0.89 -2.01 -5.17
C GLY A 131 1.44 -1.96 -3.75
N SER A 132 2.06 -3.07 -3.32
CA SER A 132 2.45 -3.24 -1.92
C SER A 132 3.62 -2.35 -1.50
N ARG A 133 3.47 -1.66 -0.37
CA ARG A 133 4.41 -0.70 0.22
C ARG A 133 4.86 -1.19 1.59
N PHE A 134 6.07 -0.78 1.97
CA PHE A 134 6.55 -0.83 3.35
C PHE A 134 7.47 0.37 3.59
N PHE A 135 7.66 0.77 4.85
CA PHE A 135 8.75 1.67 5.21
C PHE A 135 9.91 0.90 5.82
N GLN A 136 11.12 1.41 5.62
CA GLN A 136 12.33 0.89 6.24
C GLN A 136 13.05 1.99 7.01
N ILE A 137 13.53 1.69 8.22
CA ILE A 137 14.46 2.57 8.93
C ILE A 137 15.85 2.43 8.30
N THR A 138 16.37 3.53 7.77
CA THR A 138 17.69 3.56 7.13
C THR A 138 18.77 4.12 8.04
N ARG A 139 18.42 5.01 8.99
CA ARG A 139 19.34 5.58 9.99
C ARG A 139 18.66 5.89 11.31
N ILE A 140 19.42 5.84 12.39
CA ILE A 140 19.03 6.32 13.73
C ILE A 140 20.18 7.19 14.24
N ASN A 141 19.88 8.43 14.63
CA ASN A 141 20.83 9.50 14.95
C ASN A 141 22.02 9.56 13.98
N GLU A 142 21.70 9.67 12.68
CA GLU A 142 22.64 9.64 11.53
C GLU A 142 23.52 8.38 11.38
N SER A 143 23.41 7.37 12.27
CA SER A 143 24.11 6.09 12.17
C SER A 143 23.32 5.07 11.36
N THR A 144 24.03 4.26 10.57
CA THR A 144 23.49 3.10 9.83
C THR A 144 23.55 1.78 10.62
N TYR A 145 24.02 1.79 11.87
CA TYR A 145 24.12 0.59 12.71
C TYR A 145 24.12 0.88 14.22
N GLY A 146 23.93 -0.17 15.03
CA GLY A 146 24.24 -0.19 16.46
C GLY A 146 23.34 0.64 17.39
N GLN A 147 22.33 1.30 16.84
CA GLN A 147 21.31 2.06 17.57
C GLN A 147 19.94 1.41 17.39
N ALA A 148 19.09 1.57 18.40
CA ALA A 148 17.70 1.12 18.40
C ALA A 148 16.76 2.25 18.82
N LEU A 149 15.58 2.24 18.21
CA LEU A 149 14.54 3.26 18.20
C LEU A 149 13.24 2.67 18.73
N SER A 150 12.49 3.42 19.53
CA SER A 150 11.09 3.14 19.84
C SER A 150 10.22 4.30 19.39
N VAL A 151 8.96 4.01 19.09
CA VAL A 151 7.96 5.00 18.66
C VAL A 151 6.61 4.62 19.27
N ASP A 152 6.06 5.50 20.11
CA ASP A 152 4.78 5.30 20.80
C ASP A 152 3.64 5.05 19.80
N HIS A 153 3.62 5.81 18.70
CA HIS A 153 2.59 5.72 17.68
C HIS A 153 3.12 6.00 16.27
N VAL A 154 2.84 5.07 15.37
CA VAL A 154 3.02 5.19 13.92
C VAL A 154 1.66 5.04 13.26
N ALA A 155 1.31 5.96 12.36
CA ALA A 155 0.17 5.88 11.48
C ALA A 155 0.62 5.88 10.01
N VAL A 156 -0.09 5.14 9.17
CA VAL A 156 -0.03 5.22 7.71
C VAL A 156 -1.40 5.65 7.20
N ASP A 157 -1.42 6.71 6.40
CA ASP A 157 -2.61 7.19 5.70
C ASP A 157 -2.35 7.24 4.19
N THR A 158 -3.29 6.72 3.41
CA THR A 158 -3.26 6.62 1.95
C THR A 158 -4.34 7.44 1.26
N THR A 159 -5.13 8.22 2.03
CA THR A 159 -6.34 8.88 1.53
C THR A 159 -6.13 10.31 1.05
N ARG A 160 -4.99 10.93 1.41
CA ARG A 160 -4.65 12.33 1.10
C ARG A 160 -5.72 13.34 1.55
N ALA A 161 -6.47 13.00 2.60
CA ALA A 161 -7.46 13.87 3.22
C ALA A 161 -6.95 14.33 4.60
N ASP A 162 -6.76 15.64 4.76
CA ASP A 162 -6.24 16.30 5.96
C ASP A 162 -7.33 16.88 6.90
#